data_AF-A0A928ZPT1-F1
#
_entry.id   AF-A0A928ZPT1-F1
#
_cell.length_a   1.000
_cell.length_b   1.000
_cell.length_c   1.000
_cell.angle_alpha   90.00
_cell.angle_beta   90.00
_cell.angle_gamma   90.00
#
_symmetry.space_group_name_H-M   'P 1'
#
loop_
_entity.id
_entity.type
_entity.pdbx_description
1 polymer ?
#
loop_
_entity_poly.entity_id
_entity_poly.type
_entity_poly.pdbx_seq_one_letter_code
_entity_poly.pdbx_strand_id
1 'polypeptide(L)' 'MIETDEVFLVINDSMEIEFRDRTVAVSAGELFVIQKGVEHCTRAHEECQALLIEPQDLVNTGDAESELTAANDIWI' A
#
# COMPACT_ATOMS: atom_id res chain seq x y z
N MET A 1 -1.21 11.29 -9.16
CA MET A 1 -1.34 9.85 -9.50
C MET A 1 -0.03 9.18 -9.13
N ILE A 2 -0.07 7.95 -8.61
CA ILE A 2 1.14 7.21 -8.22
C ILE A 2 1.92 6.84 -9.49
N GLU A 3 3.21 7.19 -9.56
CA GLU A 3 4.02 7.03 -10.78
C GLU A 3 4.86 5.74 -10.81
N THR A 4 4.78 4.94 -9.76
CA THR A 4 5.55 3.70 -9.58
C THR A 4 4.66 2.52 -9.27
N ASP A 5 5.18 1.31 -9.51
CA ASP A 5 4.52 0.10 -9.03
C ASP A 5 4.74 -0.02 -7.51
N GLU A 6 3.73 -0.48 -6.80
CA GLU A 6 3.77 -0.76 -5.37
C GLU A 6 3.53 -2.24 -5.13
N VAL A 7 4.24 -2.82 -4.17
CA VAL A 7 4.10 -4.24 -3.82
C VAL A 7 3.76 -4.38 -2.36
N PHE A 8 2.70 -5.13 -2.08
CA PHE A 8 2.32 -5.53 -0.73
C PHE A 8 2.62 -7.02 -0.55
N LEU A 9 3.36 -7.35 0.51
CA LEU A 9 3.50 -8.71 1.01
C LEU A 9 2.86 -8.77 2.40
N VAL A 10 1.78 -9.53 2.55
CA VAL A 10 1.12 -9.68 3.85
C VAL A 10 1.87 -10.70 4.68
N ILE A 11 2.32 -10.30 5.86
CA ILE A 11 3.10 -11.12 6.79
C ILE A 11 2.16 -11.83 7.77
N ASN A 12 1.21 -11.11 8.36
CA ASN A 12 0.22 -11.65 9.30
C ASN A 12 -1.17 -11.04 9.03
N ASP A 13 -2.21 -11.85 9.26
CA ASP A 13 -3.62 -11.55 8.98
C ASP A 13 -3.89 -11.22 7.50
N SER A 14 -4.84 -10.33 7.20
CA SER A 14 -5.29 -10.06 5.83
C SER A 14 -5.68 -8.60 5.62
N MET A 15 -5.50 -8.14 4.38
CA MET A 15 -5.93 -6.82 3.93
C MET A 15 -6.74 -6.90 2.64
N GLU A 16 -7.42 -5.82 2.31
CA GLU A 16 -8.12 -5.62 1.05
C GLU A 16 -7.53 -4.44 0.29
N ILE A 17 -7.44 -4.58 -1.03
CA ILE A 17 -7.06 -3.52 -1.96
C ILE A 17 -8.29 -3.21 -2.81
N GLU A 18 -8.88 -2.05 -2.58
CA GLU A 18 -10.02 -1.55 -3.33
C GLU A 18 -9.56 -0.76 -4.55
N PHE A 19 -10.07 -1.16 -5.70
CA PHE A 19 -9.98 -0.43 -6.97
C PHE A 19 -11.36 0.12 -7.32
N ARG A 20 -11.44 0.97 -8.34
CA ARG A 20 -12.72 1.55 -8.77
C ARG A 20 -13.76 0.53 -9.22
N ASP A 21 -13.31 -0.61 -9.75
CA ASP A 21 -14.15 -1.64 -10.35
C ASP A 21 -14.23 -2.94 -9.54
N ARG A 22 -13.33 -3.14 -8.55
CA ARG A 22 -13.24 -4.39 -7.80
C ARG A 22 -12.48 -4.23 -6.49
N THR A 23 -12.62 -5.21 -5.62
CA THR A 23 -11.81 -5.36 -4.39
C THR A 23 -11.06 -6.68 -4.43
N VAL A 24 -9.81 -6.67 -4.01
CA VAL A 24 -8.96 -7.88 -3.92
C VAL A 24 -8.58 -8.10 -2.46
N ALA A 25 -8.84 -9.29 -1.92
CA ALA A 25 -8.32 -9.72 -0.62
C ALA A 25 -6.92 -10.31 -0.78
N VAL A 26 -6.02 -9.97 0.14
CA VAL A 26 -4.64 -10.46 0.21
C VAL A 26 -4.40 -10.97 1.62
N SER A 27 -4.08 -12.26 1.73
CA SER A 27 -3.92 -12.99 2.99
C SER A 27 -2.46 -13.17 3.34
N ALA A 28 -2.16 -13.51 4.60
CA ALA A 28 -0.81 -13.82 5.04
C ALA A 28 -0.07 -14.80 4.12
N GLY A 29 1.15 -14.43 3.72
CA GLY A 29 1.99 -15.13 2.77
C GLY A 29 1.73 -14.78 1.30
N GLU A 30 0.68 -14.01 1.00
CA GLU A 30 0.37 -13.56 -0.35
C GLU A 30 1.03 -12.22 -0.67
N LEU A 31 1.41 -12.08 -1.94
CA LEU A 31 1.98 -10.87 -2.50
C LEU A 31 1.05 -10.32 -3.58
N PHE A 32 0.84 -9.01 -3.55
CA PHE A 32 0.05 -8.31 -4.56
C PHE A 32 0.81 -7.11 -5.12
N VAL A 33 0.79 -6.97 -6.45
CA VAL A 33 1.42 -5.83 -7.15
C VAL A 33 0.33 -4.90 -7.66
N ILE A 34 0.41 -3.64 -7.25
CA ILE A 34 -0.39 -2.56 -7.78
C ILE A 34 0.42 -1.89 -8.87
N GLN A 35 -0.12 -1.86 -10.09
CA GLN A 35 0.55 -1.22 -11.21
C GLN A 35 0.51 0.30 -11.08
N LYS A 36 1.57 0.97 -11.51
CA LYS A 36 1.65 2.42 -11.57
C LYS A 36 0.45 3.04 -12.26
N GLY A 37 0.02 4.20 -11.75
CA GLY A 37 -1.11 4.95 -12.26
C GLY A 37 -2.48 4.35 -11.95
N VAL A 38 -2.54 3.23 -11.22
CA VAL A 38 -3.81 2.63 -10.79
C VAL A 38 -4.25 3.22 -9.46
N GLU A 39 -5.41 3.87 -9.48
CA GLU A 39 -6.06 4.39 -8.28
C GLU A 39 -6.60 3.24 -7.43
N HIS A 40 -6.23 3.24 -6.16
CA HIS A 40 -6.58 2.20 -5.22
C HIS A 40 -6.66 2.74 -3.78
N CYS A 41 -7.23 1.94 -2.87
CA CYS A 41 -7.28 2.20 -1.44
C CYS A 41 -7.03 0.89 -0.68
N THR A 42 -6.06 0.86 0.21
CA THR A 42 -5.78 -0.31 1.06
C THR A 42 -6.51 -0.21 2.39
N ARG A 43 -7.17 -1.29 2.82
CA ARG A 43 -7.83 -1.37 4.13
C ARG A 43 -7.64 -2.73 4.79
N ALA A 44 -7.66 -2.76 6.11
CA ALA A 44 -7.75 -3.99 6.88
C ALA A 44 -8.92 -3.86 7.87
N HIS A 45 -9.72 -4.92 8.02
CA HIS A 45 -10.85 -4.92 8.97
C HIS A 45 -10.37 -5.05 10.42
N GLU A 46 -9.25 -5.75 10.62
CA GLU A 46 -8.55 -5.94 11.88
C GLU A 46 -7.08 -5.53 11.71
N GLU A 47 -6.26 -5.63 12.78
CA GLU A 47 -4.81 -5.40 12.67
C GLU A 47 -4.19 -6.35 11.63
N CYS A 48 -3.41 -5.79 10.70
CA CYS A 48 -2.74 -6.53 9.63
C CYS A 48 -1.29 -6.07 9.55
N GLN A 49 -0.37 -7.01 9.38
CA GLN A 49 1.04 -6.70 9.17
C GLN A 49 1.40 -6.96 7.72
N ALA A 50 1.77 -5.92 6.98
CA ALA A 50 2.19 -6.01 5.60
C ALA A 50 3.49 -5.24 5.39
N LEU A 51 4.32 -5.75 4.48
CA LEU A 51 5.47 -5.04 3.95
C LEU A 51 5.06 -4.33 2.65
N LEU A 52 5.15 -3.00 2.64
CA LEU A 52 5.08 -2.21 1.41
C LEU A 52 6.50 -2.08 0.85
N ILE A 53 6.65 -2.39 -0.44
CA ILE A 53 7.88 -2.18 -1.19
C ILE A 53 7.57 -1.17 -2.30
N GLU A 54 8.21 -0.01 -2.21
CA GLU A 54 8.10 1.06 -3.19
C GLU A 54 9.48 1.72 -3.43
N PRO A 55 9.69 2.43 -4.55
CA PRO A 55 10.90 3.21 -4.76
C PRO A 55 11.06 4.33 -3.71
N GLN A 56 12.29 4.53 -3.25
CA GLN A 56 12.66 5.41 -2.13
C GLN A 56 12.22 6.88 -2.25
N ASP A 57 11.97 7.38 -3.47
CA ASP A 57 11.72 8.80 -3.75
C ASP A 57 10.23 9.16 -3.91
N LEU A 58 9.29 8.31 -3.49
CA LEU A 58 7.85 8.62 -3.52
C LEU A 58 7.30 9.06 -2.16
N VAL A 59 6.49 10.11 -2.18
CA VAL A 59 5.69 10.54 -1.03
C VAL A 59 4.37 9.76 -1.03
N ASN A 60 4.15 8.94 -0.02
CA ASN A 60 3.02 7.99 0.12
C ASN A 60 1.62 8.68 0.19
N THR A 61 1.56 10.01 0.30
CA THR A 61 0.32 10.80 0.45
C THR A 61 -0.23 11.42 -0.84
N GLY A 62 0.42 11.25 -1.99
CA GLY A 62 0.05 11.99 -3.21
C GLY A 62 0.18 13.51 -3.03
N ASP A 63 -0.88 14.28 -3.31
CA ASP A 63 -0.94 15.77 -3.16
C ASP A 63 -1.57 16.22 -1.81
N ALA A 64 -1.87 15.30 -0.89
CA ALA A 64 -2.52 15.65 0.37
C ALA A 64 -1.50 16.08 1.41
N GLU A 65 -1.40 17.40 1.68
CA GLU A 65 -0.74 17.91 2.89
C GLU A 65 -1.56 17.48 4.12
N SER A 66 -1.06 16.49 4.86
CA SER A 66 -1.64 16.05 6.12
C SER A 66 -0.55 15.99 7.19
N GLU A 67 -0.90 16.35 8.43
CA GLU A 67 -0.01 16.34 9.60
C GLU A 67 0.51 14.92 9.95
N LEU A 68 0.04 13.88 9.26
CA LEU A 68 0.44 12.47 9.38
C LEU A 68 1.43 12.02 8.30
N THR A 69 2.15 12.95 7.65
CA THR A 69 3.19 12.60 6.69
C THR A 69 4.36 11.93 7.43
N ALA A 70 4.48 10.61 7.33
CA ALA A 70 5.63 9.89 7.84
C ALA A 70 6.87 10.29 7.02
N ALA A 71 7.94 10.75 7.68
CA ALA A 71 9.22 10.92 7.02
C ALA A 71 9.74 9.54 6.58
N ASN A 72 10.09 9.43 5.30
CA ASN A 72 10.44 8.17 4.61
C ASN A 72 11.82 7.60 5.01
N ASP A 73 12.22 7.72 6.27
CA ASP A 73 13.58 7.42 6.76
C ASP A 73 13.60 6.71 8.12
N ILE A 74 12.72 5.74 8.32
CA ILE A 74 12.87 4.78 9.42
C ILE A 74 12.65 3.39 8.82
N TRP A 75 13.60 2.48 9.09
CA TRP A 75 13.69 1.08 8.65
C TRP A 75 14.62 0.81 7.45
N ILE A 76 15.93 0.83 7.75
CA ILE A 76 16.91 -0.10 7.17
C ILE A 76 16.71 -1.47 7.80
#